data_AF-J3MRX5-F1
#
_entry.id   AF-J3MRX5-F1
#
_cell.length_a   1.000
_cell.length_b   1.000
_cell.length_c   1.000
_cell.angle_alpha   90.00
_cell.angle_beta   90.00
_cell.angle_gamma   90.00
#
_symmetry.space_group_name_H-M   'P 1'
#
loop_
_entity.id
_entity.type
_entity.pdbx_description
1 polymer ?
#
loop_
_entity_poly.entity_id
_entity_poly.type
_entity_poly.pdbx_seq_one_letter_code
_entity_poly.pdbx_strand_id
1 'polypeptide(L)'
;IHCWHILQHQPKWDSRFSQKKQKIHVDASPSTNSSQFEYNPDTPTSDPMVRPVGKKAEKEKRARNVSSSCTSESSLVVIALNNMWSEKKEMCAQAREERNDIYTQVLTLERERLQIEK
;
A
#
# COMPACT_ATOMS: atom_id res chain seq x y z
N ILE A 1 15.84 -16.41 7.59
CA ILE A 1 15.71 -16.27 6.12
C ILE A 1 15.08 -14.92 5.81
N HIS A 2 15.81 -14.00 5.20
CA HIS A 2 15.32 -12.65 4.89
C HIS A 2 14.46 -12.67 3.61
N CYS A 3 13.29 -12.03 3.65
CA CYS A 3 12.34 -11.88 2.55
C CYS A 3 12.96 -11.49 1.20
N TRP A 4 14.09 -10.78 1.21
CA TRP A 4 14.84 -10.42 0.01
C TRP A 4 15.24 -11.63 -0.86
N HIS A 5 15.75 -12.71 -0.23
CA HIS A 5 16.18 -13.91 -0.94
C HIS A 5 15.02 -14.63 -1.67
N ILE A 6 13.79 -14.42 -1.21
CA ILE A 6 12.58 -15.02 -1.80
C ILE A 6 12.10 -14.15 -2.97
N LEU A 7 12.19 -12.82 -2.83
CA LEU A 7 11.60 -11.89 -3.77
C LEU A 7 12.47 -11.59 -4.98
N GLN A 8 13.79 -11.71 -4.88
CA GLN A 8 14.72 -11.35 -5.97
C GLN A 8 14.50 -12.12 -7.28
N HIS A 9 13.94 -13.34 -7.21
CA HIS A 9 13.67 -14.18 -8.38
C HIS A 9 12.27 -13.96 -8.99
N GLN A 10 11.47 -13.05 -8.43
CA GLN A 10 10.13 -12.79 -8.95
C GLN A 10 10.22 -12.05 -10.31
N PRO A 11 9.45 -12.46 -11.34
CA PRO A 11 9.51 -11.88 -12.69
C PRO A 11 9.28 -10.37 -12.75
N LYS A 12 8.56 -9.83 -11.75
CA LYS A 12 8.34 -8.38 -11.58
C LYS A 12 9.62 -7.58 -11.34
N TRP A 13 10.67 -8.24 -10.88
CA TRP A 13 11.99 -7.66 -10.61
C TRP A 13 13.07 -8.15 -11.58
N ASP A 14 12.75 -9.11 -12.47
CA ASP A 14 13.67 -9.58 -13.49
C ASP A 14 13.78 -8.51 -14.59
N SER A 15 14.97 -7.93 -14.75
CA SER A 15 15.25 -6.68 -15.49
C SER A 15 15.19 -6.79 -17.02
N ARG A 16 14.31 -7.62 -17.57
CA ARG A 16 14.10 -7.75 -19.01
C ARG A 16 13.09 -6.74 -19.60
N PHE A 17 12.75 -5.69 -18.86
CA PHE A 17 11.93 -4.58 -19.37
C PHE A 17 12.73 -3.50 -20.12
N SER A 18 13.92 -3.82 -20.65
CA SER A 18 14.61 -2.96 -21.61
C SER A 18 14.01 -3.13 -23.01
N GLN A 19 12.73 -2.79 -23.16
CA GLN A 19 12.20 -2.38 -24.46
C GLN A 19 11.74 -0.93 -24.32
N LYS A 20 12.74 -0.05 -24.18
CA LYS A 20 12.56 1.38 -24.41
C LYS A 20 12.08 1.54 -25.85
N LYS A 21 10.76 1.73 -26.04
CA LYS A 21 10.20 2.10 -27.34
C LYS A 21 10.93 3.37 -27.79
N GLN A 22 11.75 3.25 -28.83
CA GLN A 22 12.37 4.42 -29.44
C GLN A 22 11.25 5.31 -29.97
N LYS A 23 11.27 6.59 -29.60
CA LYS A 23 10.44 7.60 -30.27
C LYS A 23 10.92 7.68 -31.72
N ILE A 24 10.05 7.37 -32.67
CA ILE A 24 10.27 7.74 -34.06
C ILE A 24 10.19 9.27 -34.09
N HIS A 25 11.32 9.95 -34.27
CA HIS A 25 11.36 11.37 -34.57
C HIS A 25 10.93 11.51 -36.03
N VAL A 26 9.70 11.94 -36.25
CA VAL A 26 9.28 12.40 -37.59
C VAL A 26 9.73 13.85 -37.65
N ASP A 27 10.74 14.14 -38.47
CA ASP A 27 11.13 15.51 -38.79
C ASP A 27 9.94 16.22 -39.42
N ALA A 28 9.30 17.12 -38.67
CA ALA A 28 8.28 17.99 -39.21
C ALA A 28 8.97 19.13 -39.97
N SER A 29 9.21 18.94 -41.27
CA SER A 29 9.53 20.05 -42.18
C SER A 29 8.32 20.99 -42.28
N PRO A 30 8.48 22.32 -42.14
CA PRO A 30 7.37 23.24 -42.27
C PRO A 30 7.13 23.49 -43.76
N SER A 31 6.33 22.65 -44.41
CA SER A 31 5.82 22.96 -45.75
C SER A 31 4.52 23.73 -45.61
N THR A 32 4.61 25.06 -45.64
CA THR A 32 3.47 25.92 -45.99
C THR A 32 3.02 25.57 -47.40
N ASN A 33 1.90 24.89 -47.54
CA ASN A 33 1.08 24.93 -48.75
C ASN A 33 -0.38 24.69 -48.34
N SER A 34 -1.19 25.72 -48.56
CA SER A 34 -2.65 25.70 -48.45
C SER A 34 -3.22 24.56 -49.29
N SER A 35 -3.90 23.59 -48.68
CA SER A 35 -4.81 22.70 -49.40
C SER A 35 -6.22 22.91 -48.86
N GLN A 36 -7.03 23.55 -49.69
CA GLN A 36 -8.47 23.63 -49.61
C GLN A 36 -9.06 22.27 -49.24
N PHE A 37 -9.66 22.17 -48.05
CA PHE A 37 -10.27 20.94 -47.57
C PHE A 37 -11.69 20.83 -48.14
N GLU A 38 -11.87 19.98 -49.15
CA GLU A 38 -13.21 19.57 -49.59
C GLU A 38 -13.80 18.63 -48.53
N TYR A 39 -14.89 19.06 -47.90
CA TYR A 39 -15.64 18.26 -46.94
C TYR A 39 -16.39 17.14 -47.69
N ASN A 40 -15.97 15.89 -47.48
CA ASN A 40 -16.65 14.70 -47.99
C ASN A 40 -17.50 14.11 -46.84
N PRO A 41 -18.84 14.01 -46.95
CA PRO A 41 -19.70 13.64 -45.81
C PRO A 41 -19.71 12.14 -45.47
N ASP A 42 -19.09 11.28 -46.28
CA ASP A 42 -19.31 9.83 -46.22
C ASP A 42 -18.18 9.02 -45.54
N THR A 43 -17.36 9.63 -44.69
CA THR A 43 -16.46 8.86 -43.82
C THR A 43 -17.21 8.43 -42.56
N PRO A 44 -17.29 7.12 -42.22
CA PRO A 44 -17.88 6.70 -40.96
C PRO A 44 -17.08 7.32 -39.82
N THR A 45 -17.78 8.12 -39.01
CA THR A 45 -17.34 8.79 -37.81
C THR A 45 -16.25 8.02 -37.10
N SER A 46 -15.04 8.58 -37.12
CA SER A 46 -13.92 8.18 -36.26
C SER A 46 -14.45 7.82 -34.88
N ASP A 47 -14.20 6.58 -34.45
CA ASP A 47 -14.35 6.16 -33.06
C ASP A 47 -13.79 7.29 -32.18
N PRO A 48 -14.57 7.89 -31.26
CA PRO A 48 -14.02 8.91 -30.40
C PRO A 48 -12.86 8.27 -29.66
N MET A 49 -11.65 8.77 -29.86
CA MET A 49 -10.46 8.33 -29.15
C MET A 49 -10.62 8.74 -27.68
N VAL A 50 -11.41 7.96 -26.94
CA VAL A 50 -11.73 8.20 -25.54
C VAL A 50 -10.45 7.97 -24.78
N ARG A 51 -9.96 9.04 -24.13
CA ARG A 51 -8.77 8.96 -23.28
C ARG A 51 -9.02 7.91 -22.19
N PRO A 52 -8.05 7.02 -21.90
CA PRO A 52 -8.20 6.05 -20.83
C PRO A 52 -8.52 6.77 -19.53
N VAL A 53 -9.40 6.15 -18.74
CA VAL A 53 -9.82 6.69 -17.45
C VAL A 53 -8.59 6.95 -16.58
N GLY A 54 -8.40 8.19 -16.16
CA GLY A 54 -7.27 8.57 -15.33
C GLY A 54 -7.34 7.94 -13.93
N LYS A 55 -6.17 7.81 -13.31
CA LYS A 55 -6.01 7.20 -11.97
C LYS A 55 -6.93 7.79 -10.90
N LYS A 56 -7.30 9.08 -11.02
CA LYS A 56 -8.22 9.76 -10.09
C LYS A 56 -9.64 9.17 -10.13
N ALA A 57 -10.18 8.96 -11.34
CA ALA A 57 -11.51 8.37 -11.52
C ALA A 57 -11.53 6.86 -11.23
N GLU A 58 -10.43 6.15 -11.49
CA GLU A 58 -10.29 4.74 -11.09
C GLU A 58 -10.28 4.59 -9.56
N LYS A 59 -9.53 5.45 -8.85
CA LYS A 59 -9.47 5.45 -7.38
C LYS A 59 -10.85 5.71 -6.76
N GLU A 60 -11.61 6.64 -7.31
CA GLU A 60 -12.95 6.96 -6.83
C GLU A 60 -13.94 5.81 -7.04
N LYS A 61 -13.90 5.14 -8.21
CA LYS A 61 -14.72 3.95 -8.46
C LYS A 61 -14.38 2.79 -7.51
N ARG A 62 -13.08 2.56 -7.25
CA ARG A 62 -12.65 1.55 -6.27
C ARG A 62 -13.14 1.88 -4.86
N ALA A 63 -13.07 3.14 -4.43
CA ALA A 63 -13.54 3.54 -3.11
C ALA A 63 -15.02 3.23 -2.87
N ARG A 64 -15.87 3.36 -3.90
CA ARG A 64 -17.30 3.00 -3.81
C ARG A 64 -17.52 1.49 -3.66
N ASN A 65 -16.66 0.67 -4.28
CA ASN A 65 -16.76 -0.80 -4.26
C ASN A 65 -16.09 -1.44 -3.03
N VAL A 66 -15.24 -0.71 -2.30
CA VAL A 66 -14.55 -1.20 -1.08
C VAL A 66 -15.49 -1.27 0.14
N SER A 67 -16.65 -0.61 0.08
CA SER A 67 -17.63 -0.53 1.17
C SER A 67 -18.17 -1.89 1.65
N SER A 68 -18.16 -2.92 0.81
CA SER A 68 -18.94 -4.14 1.07
C SER A 68 -18.15 -5.35 1.57
N SER A 69 -16.87 -5.51 1.23
CA SER A 69 -16.16 -6.80 1.45
C SER A 69 -15.10 -6.76 2.55
N CYS A 70 -14.53 -5.58 2.85
CA CYS A 70 -13.44 -5.43 3.82
C CYS A 70 -13.93 -4.96 5.21
N THR A 71 -15.21 -4.60 5.33
CA THR A 71 -15.84 -3.99 6.50
C THR A 71 -16.60 -4.98 7.38
N SER A 72 -16.76 -6.23 6.92
CA SER A 72 -17.39 -7.27 7.71
C SER A 72 -16.48 -7.65 8.88
N GLU A 73 -16.98 -7.50 10.11
CA GLU A 73 -16.29 -7.97 11.33
C GLU A 73 -16.00 -9.47 11.30
N SER A 74 -16.76 -10.23 10.49
CA SER A 74 -16.54 -11.66 10.27
C SER A 74 -15.49 -11.96 9.19
N SER A 75 -14.89 -10.95 8.56
CA SER A 75 -13.78 -11.16 7.62
C SER A 75 -12.57 -11.72 8.35
N LEU A 76 -12.01 -12.81 7.85
CA LEU A 76 -10.81 -13.45 8.42
C LEU A 76 -9.65 -12.47 8.62
N VAL A 77 -9.52 -11.49 7.73
CA VAL A 77 -8.48 -10.44 7.83
C VAL A 77 -8.74 -9.53 9.03
N VAL A 78 -9.99 -9.10 9.24
CA VAL A 78 -10.38 -8.24 10.37
C VAL A 78 -10.21 -8.99 11.70
N ILE A 79 -10.60 -10.26 11.74
CA ILE A 79 -10.42 -11.12 12.92
C ILE A 79 -8.93 -11.29 13.25
N ALA A 80 -8.10 -11.62 12.26
CA ALA A 80 -6.66 -11.80 12.46
C ALA A 80 -5.98 -10.53 12.99
N LEU A 81 -6.36 -9.38 12.43
CA LEU A 81 -5.88 -8.08 12.89
C LEU A 81 -6.30 -7.80 14.34
N ASN A 82 -7.58 -7.99 14.67
CA ASN A 82 -8.09 -7.78 16.03
C ASN A 82 -7.40 -8.68 17.06
N ASN A 83 -7.16 -9.95 16.71
CA ASN A 83 -6.45 -10.89 17.57
C ASN A 83 -5.01 -10.44 17.83
N MET A 84 -4.27 -10.07 16.78
CA MET A 84 -2.90 -9.56 16.90
C MET A 84 -2.83 -8.30 17.79
N TRP A 85 -3.79 -7.39 17.66
CA TRP A 85 -3.86 -6.20 18.52
C TRP A 85 -4.18 -6.53 19.98
N SER A 86 -5.06 -7.50 20.19
CA SER A 86 -5.44 -7.97 21.54
C SER A 86 -4.26 -8.65 22.24
N GLU A 87 -3.58 -9.57 21.54
CA GLU A 87 -2.40 -10.26 22.05
C GLU A 87 -1.28 -9.28 22.40
N LYS A 88 -1.03 -8.29 21.54
CA LYS A 88 -0.05 -7.23 21.83
C LYS A 88 -0.39 -6.45 23.10
N LYS A 89 -1.67 -6.14 23.31
CA LYS A 89 -2.14 -5.41 24.49
C LYS A 89 -1.94 -6.26 25.77
N GLU A 90 -2.27 -7.54 25.71
CA GLU A 90 -2.07 -8.49 26.80
C GLU A 90 -0.60 -8.63 27.17
N MET A 91 0.26 -8.87 26.18
CA MET A 91 1.72 -8.93 26.36
C MET A 91 2.28 -7.66 27.01
N CYS A 92 1.84 -6.48 26.56
CA CYS A 92 2.25 -5.21 27.18
C CYS A 92 1.75 -5.05 28.62
N ALA A 93 0.54 -5.55 28.93
CA ALA A 93 0.00 -5.50 30.28
C ALA A 93 0.78 -6.44 31.22
N GLN A 94 1.04 -7.67 30.78
CA GLN A 94 1.83 -8.65 31.53
C GLN A 94 3.26 -8.14 31.81
N ALA A 95 3.95 -7.60 30.80
CA ALA A 95 5.28 -7.02 30.98
C ALA A 95 5.29 -5.80 31.92
N ARG A 96 4.16 -5.10 32.08
CA ARG A 96 4.02 -4.02 33.07
C ARG A 96 3.80 -4.58 34.47
N GLU A 97 3.00 -5.62 34.60
CA GLU A 97 2.73 -6.31 35.86
C GLU A 97 4.02 -6.94 36.43
N GLU A 98 4.77 -7.68 35.61
CA GLU A 98 6.06 -8.27 36.01
C GLU A 98 7.04 -7.21 36.54
N ARG A 99 7.10 -6.03 35.90
CA ARG A 99 7.92 -4.92 36.39
C ARG A 99 7.42 -4.39 37.74
N ASN A 100 6.11 -4.27 37.92
CA ASN A 100 5.53 -3.82 39.19
C ASN A 100 5.82 -4.82 40.31
N ASP A 101 5.80 -6.13 40.02
CA ASP A 101 6.12 -7.18 40.99
C ASP A 101 7.58 -7.07 41.44
N ILE A 102 8.50 -6.88 40.49
CA ILE A 102 9.91 -6.65 40.79
C ILE A 102 10.08 -5.41 41.67
N TYR A 103 9.43 -4.29 41.33
CA TYR A 103 9.50 -3.09 42.15
C TYR A 103 8.95 -3.30 43.56
N THR A 104 7.86 -4.05 43.69
CA THR A 104 7.25 -4.36 44.98
C THR A 104 8.19 -5.20 45.84
N GLN A 105 8.85 -6.21 45.26
CA GLN A 105 9.86 -7.01 45.95
C GLN A 105 11.04 -6.15 46.42
N VAL A 106 11.58 -5.30 45.54
CA VAL A 106 12.70 -4.40 45.89
C VAL A 106 12.31 -3.45 47.03
N LEU A 107 11.13 -2.85 46.96
CA LEU A 107 10.63 -1.96 48.02
C LEU A 107 10.45 -2.68 49.36
N THR A 108 10.07 -3.96 49.32
CA THR A 108 9.91 -4.78 50.53
C THR A 108 11.27 -5.07 51.16
N LEU A 109 12.25 -5.49 50.36
CA LEU A 109 13.61 -5.74 50.81
C LEU A 109 14.27 -4.48 51.39
N GLU A 110 14.10 -3.33 50.73
CA GLU A 110 14.66 -2.07 51.24
C GLU A 110 14.02 -1.65 52.57
N ARG A 111 12.71 -1.90 52.74
CA ARG A 111 12.01 -1.66 54.00
C ARG A 111 12.56 -2.54 55.13
N GLU A 112 12.77 -3.82 54.86
CA GLU A 112 13.35 -4.76 55.82
C GLU A 112 14.78 -4.37 56.20
N ARG A 113 15.60 -3.99 55.23
CA ARG A 113 16.97 -3.50 55.46
C ARG A 113 16.98 -2.29 56.41
N LEU A 114 16.12 -1.31 56.17
CA LEU A 114 16.02 -0.11 57.00
C LEU A 114 15.49 -0.39 58.42
N GLN A 115 14.74 -1.47 58.62
CA GLN A 115 14.28 -1.89 59.95
C GLN A 115 15.40 -2.55 60.77
N ILE A 116 16.35 -3.22 60.12
CA ILE A 116 17.50 -3.87 60.77
C ILE A 116 18.61 -2.85 61.07
N GLU A 117 18.76 -1.80 60.26
CA GLU A 117 19.74 -0.72 60.43
C GLU A 117 19.34 0.32 61.51
N LYS A 118 18.24 0.08 62.24
CA LYS A 118 17.69 0.95 63.29
C LYS A 118 17.88 0.36 64.68
#